data_AF-A0A7C3UUC1-F1
#
_entry.id   AF-A0A7C3UUC1-F1
#
_cell.length_a   1.000
_cell.length_b   1.000
_cell.length_c   1.000
_cell.angle_alpha   90.00
_cell.angle_beta   90.00
_cell.angle_gamma   90.00
#
_symmetry.space_group_name_H-M   'P 1'
#
loop_
_entity.id
_entity.type
_entity.pdbx_description
1 polymer ?
#
loop_
_entity_poly.entity_id
_entity_poly.type
_entity_poly.pdbx_seq_one_letter_code
_entity_poly.pdbx_strand_id
1 'polypeptide(L)'
;SEIEYIKDFMLSYLVSNGIKSKIYFIFNKLSDEQINILYNISDCFLSISSGEGFGYPFLEASLAGLPILALEHSAYTEFVKVTPIEYTFEFVPSKILKKYSYWYVPGQKIFPVADEDDFIKKVKRMAYDKDY
;
A
#
# COMPACT_ATOMS: atom_id res chain seq x y z
N SER A 1 -7.94 22.03 -3.04
CA SER A 1 -7.50 21.02 -4.04
C SER A 1 -8.12 19.67 -3.71
N GLU A 2 -8.04 18.69 -4.59
CA GLU A 2 -8.55 17.34 -4.29
C GLU A 2 -7.80 16.65 -3.15
N ILE A 3 -6.49 16.91 -3.06
CA ILE A 3 -5.62 16.44 -1.97
C ILE A 3 -6.08 17.00 -0.62
N GLU A 4 -6.40 18.29 -0.54
CA GLU A 4 -6.91 18.92 0.69
C GLU A 4 -8.23 18.28 1.13
N TYR A 5 -9.14 18.01 0.19
CA TYR A 5 -10.40 17.34 0.53
C TYR A 5 -10.20 15.94 1.12
N ILE A 6 -9.31 15.14 0.54
CA ILE A 6 -8.98 13.80 1.07
C ILE A 6 -8.41 13.91 2.49
N LYS A 7 -7.46 14.83 2.68
CA LYS A 7 -6.83 15.09 3.98
C LYS A 7 -7.87 15.48 5.03
N ASP A 8 -8.73 16.45 4.74
CA ASP A 8 -9.74 16.96 5.66
C ASP A 8 -10.79 15.90 6.00
N PHE A 9 -11.20 15.10 5.01
CA PHE A 9 -12.10 13.97 5.22
C PHE A 9 -11.49 12.95 6.18
N MET A 10 -10.24 12.52 5.94
CA MET A 10 -9.58 11.53 6.79
C MET A 10 -9.37 12.05 8.20
N LEU A 11 -8.90 13.29 8.37
CA LEU A 11 -8.73 13.90 9.68
C LEU A 11 -10.06 13.99 10.45
N SER A 12 -11.13 14.42 9.78
CA SER A 12 -12.46 14.50 10.39
C SER A 12 -12.95 13.13 10.83
N TYR A 13 -12.75 12.09 10.02
CA TYR A 13 -13.13 10.71 10.36
C TYR A 13 -12.36 10.19 11.57
N LEU A 14 -11.05 10.40 11.63
CA LEU A 14 -10.20 9.99 12.75
C LEU A 14 -10.64 10.65 14.06
N VAL A 15 -10.89 11.96 14.04
CA VAL A 15 -11.35 12.72 15.21
C VAL A 15 -12.72 12.23 15.68
N SER A 16 -13.66 12.03 14.74
CA SER A 16 -15.03 11.63 15.07
C SER A 16 -15.11 10.23 15.69
N ASN A 17 -14.16 9.36 15.37
CA ASN A 17 -14.04 8.01 15.93
C ASN A 17 -13.06 7.93 17.12
N GLY A 18 -12.61 9.06 17.65
CA GLY A 18 -11.72 9.10 18.82
C GLY A 18 -10.32 8.52 18.59
N ILE A 19 -9.90 8.38 17.32
CA ILE A 19 -8.57 7.86 16.96
C ILE A 19 -7.55 8.98 17.21
N LYS A 20 -6.74 8.83 18.27
CA LYS A 20 -5.75 9.82 18.71
C LYS A 20 -4.35 9.61 18.12
N SER A 21 -4.22 8.74 17.13
CA SER A 21 -2.94 8.39 16.50
C SER A 21 -2.35 9.58 15.74
N LYS A 22 -1.02 9.72 15.80
CA LYS A 22 -0.29 10.67 14.94
C LYS A 22 -0.24 10.09 13.53
N ILE A 23 -0.95 10.71 12.59
CA ILE A 23 -1.02 10.25 11.20
C ILE A 23 -0.35 11.28 10.30
N TYR A 24 0.57 10.82 9.47
CA TYR A 24 1.30 11.63 8.50
C TYR A 24 0.84 11.25 7.10
N PHE A 25 0.38 12.24 6.34
CA PHE A 25 0.01 12.07 4.94
C PHE A 25 1.11 12.62 4.05
N ILE A 26 1.62 11.78 3.15
CA ILE A 26 2.65 12.14 2.17
C ILE A 26 1.97 12.23 0.80
N PHE A 27 1.93 13.44 0.23
CA PHE A 27 1.27 13.70 -1.06
C PHE A 27 2.26 14.03 -2.18
N ASN A 28 3.51 14.33 -1.85
CA ASN A 28 4.58 14.51 -2.80
C ASN A 28 5.23 13.17 -3.15
N LYS A 29 5.82 13.09 -4.34
CA LYS A 29 6.69 11.97 -4.70
C LYS A 29 7.91 11.99 -3.78
N LEU A 30 8.24 10.83 -3.22
CA LEU A 30 9.48 10.60 -2.49
C LEU A 30 10.58 10.11 -3.44
N SER A 31 11.83 10.41 -3.13
CA SER A 31 12.97 9.76 -3.79
C SER A 31 13.09 8.30 -3.33
N ASP A 32 13.79 7.48 -4.12
CA ASP A 32 14.06 6.08 -3.77
C ASP A 32 14.80 5.99 -2.42
N GLU A 33 15.76 6.89 -2.16
CA GLU A 33 16.47 6.99 -0.87
C GLU A 33 15.53 7.29 0.31
N GLN A 34 14.58 8.22 0.13
CA GLN A 34 13.61 8.56 1.18
C GLN A 34 12.68 7.38 1.48
N ILE A 35 12.27 6.64 0.46
CA ILE A 35 11.45 5.43 0.62
C ILE A 35 12.25 4.34 1.34
N ASN A 36 13.51 4.14 0.97
CA ASN A 36 14.41 3.18 1.62
C ASN A 36 14.58 3.51 3.12
N ILE A 37 14.78 4.78 3.47
CA ILE A 37 14.80 5.24 4.86
C ILE A 37 13.48 4.89 5.57
N LEU A 38 12.33 5.16 4.96
CA LEU A 38 11.03 4.84 5.57
C LEU A 38 10.88 3.34 5.85
N TYR A 39 11.33 2.47 4.95
CA TYR A 39 11.28 1.04 5.19
C TYR A 39 12.17 0.62 6.36
N ASN A 40 13.37 1.18 6.48
CA ASN A 40 14.32 0.82 7.53
C ASN A 40 13.98 1.37 8.92
N ILE A 41 13.19 2.46 9.02
CA ILE A 41 12.80 3.06 10.30
C ILE A 41 11.40 2.64 10.78
N SER A 42 10.64 1.91 9.95
CA SER A 42 9.28 1.49 10.27
C SER A 42 9.27 0.14 11.00
N ASP A 43 8.25 -0.09 11.83
CA ASP A 43 8.06 -1.38 12.51
C ASP A 43 7.41 -2.43 11.59
N CYS A 44 6.55 -1.98 10.67
CA CYS A 44 5.91 -2.83 9.67
C CYS A 44 5.43 -2.04 8.45
N PHE A 45 5.20 -2.76 7.35
CA PHE A 45 4.51 -2.27 6.16
C PHE A 45 3.09 -2.87 6.11
N LEU A 46 2.08 -2.03 5.90
CA LEU A 46 0.69 -2.45 5.78
C LEU A 46 0.15 -2.17 4.37
N SER A 47 -0.21 -3.23 3.64
CA SER A 47 -0.90 -3.13 2.35
C SER A 47 -2.37 -3.58 2.49
N ILE A 48 -3.28 -2.63 2.32
CA ILE A 48 -4.73 -2.85 2.30
C ILE A 48 -5.33 -2.66 0.91
N SER A 49 -4.49 -2.72 -0.12
CA SER A 49 -4.88 -2.50 -1.52
C SER A 49 -5.51 -3.75 -2.12
N SER A 50 -6.65 -3.61 -2.78
CA SER A 50 -7.32 -4.72 -3.49
C SER A 50 -6.65 -5.15 -4.80
N GLY A 51 -5.56 -4.49 -5.22
CA GLY A 51 -4.78 -4.85 -6.42
C GLY A 51 -3.58 -3.94 -6.63
N GLU A 52 -2.37 -4.44 -6.35
CA GLU A 52 -1.11 -3.68 -6.47
C GLU A 52 -0.30 -3.98 -7.74
N GLY A 53 -0.90 -4.64 -8.73
CA GLY A 53 -0.13 -5.18 -9.87
C GLY A 53 0.89 -6.20 -9.36
N PHE A 54 2.18 -6.03 -9.68
CA PHE A 54 3.27 -6.91 -9.24
C PHE A 54 3.70 -6.75 -7.77
N GLY A 55 3.21 -5.73 -7.06
CA GLY A 55 3.55 -5.54 -5.64
C GLY A 55 4.99 -5.05 -5.38
N TYR A 56 5.45 -4.01 -6.09
CA TYR A 56 6.78 -3.45 -5.82
C TYR A 56 6.98 -2.94 -4.39
N PRO A 57 6.04 -2.18 -3.79
CA PRO A 57 6.22 -1.71 -2.42
C PRO A 57 6.40 -2.86 -1.43
N PHE A 58 5.76 -4.00 -1.73
CA PHE A 58 5.92 -5.24 -0.98
C PHE A 58 7.31 -5.85 -1.16
N LEU A 59 7.83 -5.92 -2.39
CA LEU A 59 9.18 -6.43 -2.65
C LEU A 59 10.24 -5.55 -1.98
N GLU A 60 10.13 -4.23 -2.11
CA GLU A 60 11.02 -3.26 -1.50
C GLU A 60 11.02 -3.37 0.04
N ALA A 61 9.84 -3.44 0.66
CA ALA A 61 9.70 -3.67 2.09
C ALA A 61 10.30 -5.02 2.52
N SER A 62 10.07 -6.07 1.74
CA SER A 62 10.60 -7.42 2.01
C SER A 62 12.13 -7.44 1.98
N LEU A 63 12.74 -6.76 0.99
CA LEU A 63 14.19 -6.64 0.86
C LEU A 63 14.80 -5.82 2.01
N ALA A 64 14.09 -4.83 2.52
CA ALA A 64 14.48 -4.08 3.71
C ALA A 64 14.32 -4.88 5.03
N GLY A 65 13.79 -6.11 4.97
CA GLY A 65 13.54 -6.95 6.15
C GLY A 65 12.37 -6.47 7.02
N LEU A 66 11.53 -5.58 6.48
CA LEU A 66 10.39 -5.00 7.19
C LEU A 66 9.24 -6.03 7.27
N PRO A 67 8.68 -6.31 8.46
CA PRO A 67 7.50 -7.16 8.58
C PRO A 67 6.32 -6.61 7.76
N ILE A 68 5.64 -7.48 7.01
CA ILE A 68 4.53 -7.07 6.13
C ILE A 68 3.21 -7.62 6.65
N LEU A 69 2.23 -6.74 6.75
CA LEU A 69 0.82 -7.03 6.94
C LEU A 69 0.10 -6.76 5.61
N ALA A 70 -0.56 -7.76 5.07
CA ALA A 70 -1.31 -7.64 3.82
C ALA A 70 -2.61 -8.43 3.89
N LEU A 71 -3.57 -8.05 3.06
CA LEU A 71 -4.81 -8.81 2.92
C LEU A 71 -4.57 -10.10 2.15
N GLU A 72 -5.33 -11.14 2.49
CA GLU A 72 -5.23 -12.48 1.91
C GLU A 72 -5.83 -12.54 0.49
N HIS A 73 -5.28 -11.75 -0.42
CA HIS A 73 -5.66 -11.72 -1.83
C HIS A 73 -4.48 -11.26 -2.70
N SER A 74 -4.55 -11.54 -4.01
CA SER A 74 -3.54 -11.12 -5.01
C SER A 74 -2.20 -11.88 -4.90
N ALA A 75 -1.15 -11.34 -5.53
CA ALA A 75 0.18 -11.95 -5.68
C ALA A 75 0.86 -12.30 -4.34
N TYR A 76 0.42 -11.71 -3.23
CA TYR A 76 1.01 -11.93 -1.90
C TYR A 76 0.94 -13.39 -1.44
N THR A 77 -0.12 -14.13 -1.80
CA THR A 77 -0.30 -15.52 -1.38
C THR A 77 0.52 -16.52 -2.19
N GLU A 78 1.08 -16.11 -3.34
CA GLU A 78 1.79 -17.02 -4.25
C GLU A 78 3.27 -17.19 -3.88
N PHE A 79 3.87 -16.18 -3.23
CA PHE A 79 5.33 -16.14 -3.04
C PHE A 79 5.77 -16.10 -1.57
N VAL A 80 4.86 -15.89 -0.61
CA VAL A 80 5.22 -15.71 0.79
C VAL A 80 4.42 -16.61 1.72
N LYS A 81 5.11 -17.20 2.70
CA LYS A 81 4.48 -17.96 3.77
C LYS A 81 3.84 -16.97 4.76
N VAL A 82 2.53 -16.87 4.73
CA VAL A 82 1.76 -15.95 5.58
C VAL A 82 1.33 -16.62 6.88
N THR A 83 1.26 -15.83 7.96
CA THR A 83 0.55 -16.22 9.18
C THR A 83 -0.78 -15.48 9.16
N PRO A 84 -1.93 -16.18 9.07
CA PRO A 84 -3.22 -15.53 9.05
C PRO A 84 -3.50 -14.85 10.40
N ILE A 85 -4.06 -13.65 10.34
CA ILE A 85 -4.52 -12.89 11.50
C ILE A 85 -5.98 -12.52 11.23
N GLU A 86 -6.85 -12.70 12.22
CA GLU A 86 -8.25 -12.27 12.12
C GLU A 86 -8.35 -10.75 12.12
N TYR A 87 -9.14 -10.19 11.22
CA TYR A 87 -9.39 -8.76 11.11
C TYR A 87 -10.85 -8.48 10.76
N THR A 88 -11.32 -7.29 11.11
CA THR A 88 -12.63 -6.78 10.70
C THR A 88 -12.45 -5.50 9.89
N PHE A 89 -13.25 -5.37 8.84
CA PHE A 89 -13.34 -4.14 8.06
C PHE A 89 -14.67 -3.46 8.31
N GLU A 90 -14.60 -2.17 8.59
CA GLU A 90 -15.76 -1.29 8.51
C GLU A 90 -15.69 -0.48 7.23
N PHE A 91 -16.75 -0.60 6.42
CA PHE A 91 -16.87 0.21 5.23
C PHE A 91 -17.23 1.64 5.63
N VAL A 92 -16.39 2.59 5.24
CA VAL A 92 -16.63 4.02 5.47
C VAL A 92 -17.19 4.65 4.20
N PRO A 93 -18.49 5.00 4.15
CA PRO A 93 -19.07 5.64 2.98
C PRO A 93 -18.43 7.01 2.77
N SER A 94 -17.82 7.23 1.61
CA SER A 94 -17.28 8.52 1.24
C SER A 94 -17.55 8.85 -0.23
N LYS A 95 -17.67 10.14 -0.53
CA LYS A 95 -17.77 10.61 -1.93
C LYS A 95 -16.50 10.27 -2.72
N ILE A 96 -15.37 10.15 -2.03
CA ILE A 96 -14.05 9.77 -2.56
C ILE A 96 -14.09 8.33 -3.05
N LEU A 97 -14.67 7.41 -2.28
CA LEU A 97 -14.66 5.98 -2.60
C LEU A 97 -15.35 5.69 -3.95
N LYS A 98 -16.46 6.37 -4.25
CA LYS A 98 -17.12 6.26 -5.56
C LYS A 98 -16.27 6.77 -6.73
N LYS A 99 -15.33 7.68 -6.49
CA LYS A 99 -14.44 8.28 -7.51
C LYS A 99 -13.09 7.54 -7.63
N TYR A 100 -12.62 6.89 -6.57
CA TYR A 100 -11.27 6.31 -6.52
C TYR A 100 -11.23 4.80 -6.38
N SER A 101 -12.35 4.17 -6.07
CA SER A 101 -12.44 2.72 -5.87
C SER A 101 -13.26 2.04 -6.96
N TYR A 102 -13.25 2.56 -8.21
CA TYR A 102 -13.90 1.91 -9.35
C TYR A 102 -13.43 0.47 -9.60
N TRP A 103 -12.21 0.14 -9.15
CA TRP A 103 -11.60 -1.18 -9.24
C TRP A 103 -12.02 -2.12 -8.11
N TYR A 104 -12.65 -1.60 -7.05
CA TYR A 104 -13.15 -2.38 -5.92
C TYR A 104 -14.67 -2.52 -6.03
N VAL A 105 -15.11 -3.61 -6.64
CA VAL A 105 -16.51 -4.04 -6.59
C VAL A 105 -16.56 -5.27 -5.67
N PRO A 106 -17.29 -5.22 -4.53
CA PRO A 106 -17.40 -6.37 -3.64
C PRO A 106 -17.82 -7.63 -4.41
N GLY A 107 -16.99 -8.69 -4.34
CA GLY A 107 -17.23 -9.95 -5.05
C GLY A 107 -16.67 -10.05 -6.48
N GLN A 108 -16.05 -8.99 -7.02
CA GLN A 108 -15.38 -9.02 -8.32
C GLN A 108 -13.85 -8.93 -8.15
N LYS A 109 -13.13 -9.88 -8.77
CA LYS A 109 -11.68 -9.83 -8.95
C LYS A 109 -11.36 -9.02 -10.21
N ILE A 110 -11.31 -7.69 -10.10
CA ILE A 110 -10.76 -6.85 -11.17
C ILE A 110 -9.33 -6.50 -10.77
N PHE A 111 -8.35 -7.19 -11.35
CA PHE A 111 -6.94 -6.89 -11.14
C PHE A 111 -6.42 -6.05 -12.32
N PRO A 112 -5.67 -4.96 -12.07
CA PRO A 112 -4.94 -4.30 -13.14
C PRO A 112 -3.97 -5.29 -13.79
N VAL A 113 -3.88 -5.27 -15.12
CA VAL A 113 -2.90 -6.09 -15.84
C VAL A 113 -1.52 -5.56 -15.49
N ALA A 114 -0.64 -6.45 -15.05
CA ALA A 114 0.68 -6.12 -14.58
C ALA A 114 1.62 -5.84 -15.78
N ASP A 115 2.47 -4.82 -15.70
CA ASP A 115 3.46 -4.46 -16.74
C ASP A 115 4.79 -5.20 -16.50
N GLU A 116 5.01 -6.27 -17.26
CA GLU A 116 6.13 -7.20 -17.05
C GLU A 116 7.49 -6.58 -17.39
N ASP A 117 7.55 -5.68 -18.37
CA ASP A 117 8.79 -5.03 -18.78
C ASP A 117 9.26 -4.03 -17.72
N ASP A 118 8.34 -3.25 -17.14
CA ASP A 118 8.63 -2.38 -16.00
C ASP A 118 9.11 -3.21 -14.80
N PHE A 119 8.51 -4.38 -14.57
CA PHE A 119 8.87 -5.27 -13.48
C PHE A 119 10.28 -5.79 -13.58
N ILE A 120 10.62 -6.37 -14.73
CA ILE A 120 11.96 -6.89 -14.99
C ILE A 120 12.99 -5.77 -14.86
N LYS A 121 12.71 -4.57 -15.37
CA LYS A 121 13.62 -3.42 -15.26
C LYS A 121 13.88 -3.02 -13.81
N LYS A 122 12.83 -2.96 -12.99
CA LYS A 122 12.95 -2.60 -11.57
C LYS A 122 13.66 -3.68 -10.76
N VAL A 123 13.32 -4.95 -10.93
CA VAL A 123 13.99 -6.07 -10.24
C VAL A 123 15.47 -6.10 -10.59
N LYS A 124 15.83 -5.87 -11.86
CA LYS A 124 17.25 -5.75 -12.26
C LYS A 124 17.93 -4.58 -11.56
N ARG A 125 17.26 -3.44 -11.42
CA ARG A 125 17.81 -2.31 -10.65
C ARG A 125 18.06 -2.71 -9.18
N MET A 126 17.06 -3.30 -8.52
CA MET A 126 17.20 -3.75 -7.12
C MET A 126 18.32 -4.78 -6.92
N ALA A 127 18.53 -5.68 -7.89
CA ALA A 127 19.52 -6.75 -7.76
C ALA A 127 20.96 -6.31 -8.10
N TYR A 128 21.13 -5.32 -8.99
CA TYR A 128 22.45 -5.02 -9.59
C TYR A 128 22.91 -3.58 -9.39
N ASP A 129 22.04 -2.66 -9.00
CA ASP A 129 22.42 -1.29 -8.69
C ASP A 129 22.87 -1.20 -7.23
N LYS A 130 24.16 -0.90 -7.00
CA LYS A 130 24.75 -0.86 -5.65
C LYS A 130 24.36 0.38 -4.86
N ASP A 131 23.79 1.37 -5.54
CA ASP A 131 23.36 2.65 -4.96
C ASP A 131 21.84 2.68 -4.70
N TYR A 132 21.17 1.52 -4.76
CA TYR A 132 19.76 1.35 -4.41
C TYR A 132 19.55 1.12 -2.91
#